data_AF-A0A535EKJ0-F1
#
_entry.id   AF-A0A535EKJ0-F1
#
_cell.length_a   1.000
_cell.length_b   1.000
_cell.length_c   1.000
_cell.angle_alpha   90.00
_cell.angle_beta   90.00
_cell.angle_gamma   90.00
#
_symmetry.space_group_name_H-M   'P 1'
#
loop_
_entity.id
_entity.type
_entity.pdbx_description
1 polymer ?
#
loop_
_entity_poly.entity_id
_entity_poly.type
_entity_poly.pdbx_seq_one_letter_code
_entity_poly.pdbx_strand_id
1 'polypeptide(L)'
;MATDVERVHYYPRQYLGVEDFQAEQAYHRDMRRRHNLAHHTWGVVAGLELVFRQAQGAQPGAPGDVSISPGLAVDAFGRELVNLAPYQLDPTPFSRLAGDDPAVGIWIAYRETGALQPPTGFQQCDPVSQFARTQETFFVAFAPPTPVNASLTVASQPYMPPPAPAPTSPLDPSLPLDSSVPYQDLPDDPSVPTWYVYLGTVSWKQASGQVPGGFVGADSDSAGRIHAGVVAGQVTTPGEKLLLRRRQDPPDADLSRFLVWVGGRLQVAGEVVAESDVELVGGRLAFGDPTLEPSLWMRRTGSDLRLHLGKPDTSQKLSIGAGANSDGSADVPVLQVDSQDRVVLPTGSLSLPNGSIGFGAGTRQMLNLWQDVYGIGIQDFTLYFRTDPAGDFQSGRLQVAGDVEVGGSLLLGGSRIPCDVITGVGVVNQDTSAGAIDSVWSHTVQSRLPAVGSATVLVGLADLVCHHGGGDSKWRATAQNIAVSGRQVSFDVPYHVEMGALNSFTWAVICLP
;
A
#
# COMPACT_ATOMS: atom_id res chain seq x y z
N MET A 1 -0.53 4.10 59.71
CA MET A 1 -1.64 5.04 59.42
C MET A 1 -1.14 5.93 58.31
N ALA A 2 -1.90 6.10 57.23
CA ALA A 2 -1.59 7.09 56.21
C ALA A 2 -1.55 8.47 56.87
N THR A 3 -0.55 9.29 56.54
CA THR A 3 -0.44 10.66 57.04
C THR A 3 -1.37 11.57 56.23
N ASP A 4 -2.21 12.32 56.93
CA ASP A 4 -3.08 13.31 56.30
C ASP A 4 -2.24 14.45 55.68
N VAL A 5 -2.74 15.03 54.60
CA VAL A 5 -2.08 16.16 53.94
C VAL A 5 -2.44 17.45 54.67
N GLU A 6 -1.52 17.91 55.52
CA GLU A 6 -1.69 19.09 56.36
C GLU A 6 -0.70 20.20 55.98
N ARG A 7 -1.18 21.45 55.97
CA ARG A 7 -0.34 22.64 55.79
C ARG A 7 -0.29 23.45 57.08
N VAL A 8 0.86 24.07 57.37
CA VAL A 8 1.00 24.95 58.53
C VAL A 8 0.03 26.14 58.41
N HIS A 9 -0.68 26.44 59.49
CA HIS A 9 -1.60 27.56 59.57
C HIS A 9 -1.03 28.65 60.48
N TYR A 10 -0.54 29.73 59.87
CA TYR A 10 0.05 30.86 60.58
C TYR A 10 -0.99 31.80 61.19
N TYR A 11 -0.75 32.26 62.41
CA TYR A 11 -1.57 33.28 63.08
C TYR A 11 -0.72 34.30 63.86
N PRO A 12 -1.24 35.52 64.11
CA PRO A 12 -0.49 36.55 64.82
C PRO A 12 -0.03 36.10 66.21
N ARG A 13 1.24 36.34 66.52
CA ARG A 13 1.90 35.99 67.80
C ARG A 13 2.02 34.48 68.06
N GLN A 14 1.90 33.65 67.03
CA GLN A 14 2.28 32.25 67.10
C GLN A 14 3.76 32.12 67.46
N TYR A 15 4.06 31.20 68.37
CA TYR A 15 5.42 30.75 68.62
C TYR A 15 5.80 29.77 67.52
N LEU A 16 6.89 30.03 66.79
CA LEU A 16 7.37 29.17 65.71
C LEU A 16 8.57 28.37 66.17
N GLY A 17 8.42 27.05 66.15
CA GLY A 17 9.47 26.08 66.43
C GLY A 17 10.12 25.52 65.17
N VAL A 18 11.13 24.68 65.35
CA VAL A 18 11.78 23.97 64.23
C VAL A 18 10.80 23.01 63.57
N GLU A 19 9.93 22.40 64.37
CA GLU A 19 8.86 21.51 63.96
C GLU A 19 7.89 22.16 62.96
N ASP A 20 7.54 23.44 63.14
CA ASP A 20 6.66 24.16 62.22
C ASP A 20 7.32 24.34 60.85
N PHE A 21 8.61 24.70 60.82
CA PHE A 21 9.36 24.86 59.57
C PHE A 21 9.62 23.52 58.88
N GLN A 22 9.86 22.45 59.65
CA GLN A 22 9.98 21.10 59.12
C GLN A 22 8.66 20.61 58.51
N ALA A 23 7.53 20.87 59.18
CA ALA A 23 6.21 20.55 58.67
C ALA A 23 5.89 21.32 57.38
N GLU A 24 6.22 22.62 57.32
CA GLU A 24 6.07 23.43 56.11
C GLU A 24 6.93 22.88 54.95
N GLN A 25 8.19 22.54 55.21
CA GLN A 25 9.08 21.97 54.19
C GLN A 25 8.59 20.60 53.70
N ALA A 26 8.16 19.73 54.61
CA ALA A 26 7.63 18.41 54.28
C ALA A 26 6.37 18.53 53.41
N TYR A 27 5.44 19.43 53.76
CA TYR A 27 4.24 19.68 52.95
C TYR A 27 4.58 20.02 51.50
N HIS A 28 5.50 20.96 51.27
CA HIS A 28 5.89 21.36 49.91
C HIS A 28 6.63 20.25 49.15
N ARG A 29 7.55 19.55 49.83
CA ARG A 29 8.28 18.41 49.25
C ARG A 29 7.32 17.30 48.82
N ASP A 30 6.40 16.93 49.70
CA ASP A 30 5.50 15.80 49.47
C ASP A 30 4.45 16.14 48.41
N MET A 31 3.89 17.36 48.42
CA MET A 31 2.99 17.81 47.36
C MET A 31 3.66 17.85 45.99
N ARG A 32 4.96 18.20 45.92
CA ARG A 32 5.74 18.14 44.68
C ARG A 32 5.94 16.70 44.21
N ARG A 33 6.29 15.78 45.11
CA ARG A 33 6.41 14.34 44.80
C ARG A 33 5.08 13.77 44.28
N ARG A 34 3.95 14.13 44.90
CA ARG A 34 2.61 13.73 44.43
C ARG A 34 2.30 14.28 43.05
N HIS A 35 2.63 15.55 42.78
CA HIS A 35 2.47 16.14 41.44
C HIS A 35 3.27 15.37 40.37
N ASN A 36 4.53 15.06 40.68
CA ASN A 36 5.42 14.28 39.82
C ASN A 36 4.91 12.86 39.54
N LEU A 37 4.04 12.28 40.38
CA LEU A 37 3.46 10.96 40.18
C LEU A 37 2.01 10.97 39.67
N ALA A 38 1.33 12.13 39.72
CA ALA A 38 -0.08 12.24 39.35
C ALA A 38 -0.26 12.52 37.86
N HIS A 39 0.45 13.53 37.34
CA HIS A 39 0.34 13.96 35.94
C HIS A 39 1.46 13.40 35.06
N HIS A 40 2.42 12.70 35.66
CA HIS A 40 3.58 12.13 35.01
C HIS A 40 3.82 10.71 35.51
N THR A 41 4.48 9.92 34.69
CA THR A 41 5.08 8.67 35.18
C THR A 41 6.51 8.92 35.63
N TRP A 42 7.05 8.07 36.51
CA TRP A 42 8.47 8.11 36.86
C TRP A 42 9.36 7.73 35.65
N GLY A 43 10.64 8.07 35.75
CA GLY A 43 11.65 7.77 34.75
C GLY A 43 12.59 8.94 34.47
N VAL A 44 13.40 8.81 33.43
CA VAL A 44 14.28 9.87 32.95
C VAL A 44 13.47 10.97 32.26
N VAL A 45 13.59 12.20 32.77
CA VAL A 45 12.94 13.39 32.22
C VAL A 45 13.79 14.00 31.09
N ALA A 46 15.10 14.11 31.29
CA ALA A 46 16.04 14.59 30.27
C ALA A 46 17.50 14.27 30.62
N GLY A 47 18.37 14.22 29.60
CA GLY A 47 19.81 14.06 29.79
C GLY A 47 20.16 12.69 30.39
N LEU A 48 21.08 12.64 31.35
CA LEU A 48 21.53 11.41 32.06
C LEU A 48 22.04 10.29 31.13
N GLU A 49 22.62 10.67 30.01
CA GLU A 49 23.22 9.76 29.04
C GLU A 49 24.60 9.33 29.51
N LEU A 50 24.91 8.05 29.32
CA LEU A 50 26.25 7.51 29.42
C LEU A 50 27.05 7.89 28.18
N VAL A 51 28.08 8.71 28.39
CA VAL A 51 28.98 9.20 27.35
C VAL A 51 30.34 8.55 27.55
N PHE A 52 30.71 7.68 26.62
CA PHE A 52 32.04 7.09 26.55
C PHE A 52 33.00 8.00 25.79
N ARG A 53 34.20 8.23 26.34
CA ARG A 53 35.29 8.98 25.72
C ARG A 53 36.57 8.18 25.79
N GLN A 54 37.11 7.82 24.63
CA GLN A 54 38.46 7.28 24.54
C GLN A 54 39.50 8.38 24.71
N ALA A 55 40.65 8.02 25.29
CA ALA A 55 41.80 8.91 25.34
C ALA A 55 42.27 9.27 23.92
N GLN A 56 42.70 10.52 23.74
CA GLN A 56 43.14 11.02 22.44
C GLN A 56 44.34 10.21 21.92
N GLY A 57 44.23 9.65 20.70
CA GLY A 57 45.27 8.82 20.10
C GLY A 57 45.27 7.33 20.51
N ALA A 58 44.29 6.90 21.32
CA ALA A 58 44.12 5.49 21.65
C ALA A 58 43.61 4.67 20.45
N GLN A 59 43.98 3.38 20.40
CA GLN A 59 43.49 2.45 19.37
C GLN A 59 41.98 2.15 19.59
N PRO A 60 41.21 1.88 18.52
CA PRO A 60 39.82 1.45 18.66
C PRO A 60 39.67 0.25 19.62
N GLY A 61 38.78 0.38 20.60
CA GLY A 61 38.53 -0.65 21.62
C GLY A 61 39.48 -0.59 22.83
N ALA A 62 40.35 0.43 22.92
CA ALA A 62 41.12 0.72 24.13
C ALA A 62 40.21 1.24 25.26
N PRO A 63 40.61 1.01 26.54
CA PRO A 63 39.91 1.58 27.68
C PRO A 63 39.79 3.10 27.62
N GLY A 64 38.70 3.63 28.15
CA GLY A 64 38.42 5.05 28.24
C GLY A 64 37.55 5.38 29.44
N ASP A 65 37.08 6.62 29.43
CA ASP A 65 36.29 7.23 30.50
C ASP A 65 34.79 7.17 30.17
N VAL A 66 33.97 6.88 31.16
CA VAL A 66 32.50 6.98 31.04
C VAL A 66 32.01 8.04 32.01
N SER A 67 31.17 8.95 31.50
CA SER A 67 30.51 9.97 32.30
C SER A 67 29.00 9.95 32.08
N ILE A 68 28.23 10.29 33.11
CA ILE A 68 26.80 10.56 33.01
C ILE A 68 26.64 12.04 32.67
N SER A 69 25.96 12.37 31.58
CA SER A 69 25.67 13.75 31.21
C SER A 69 24.71 14.43 32.20
N PRO A 70 24.70 15.78 32.27
CA PRO A 70 23.72 16.50 33.07
C PRO A 70 22.29 16.09 32.70
N GLY A 71 21.39 16.07 33.68
CA GLY A 71 20.02 15.67 33.45
C GLY A 71 19.19 15.50 34.72
N LEU A 72 17.96 15.02 34.53
CA LEU A 72 16.95 14.86 35.55
C LEU A 72 16.22 13.54 35.36
N ALA A 73 16.02 12.81 36.45
CA ALA A 73 15.08 11.71 36.54
C ALA A 73 14.15 11.89 37.74
N VAL A 74 13.02 11.19 37.70
CA VAL A 74 12.08 11.06 38.81
C VAL A 74 11.94 9.57 39.11
N ASP A 75 11.96 9.19 40.38
CA ASP A 75 11.70 7.80 40.79
C ASP A 75 10.23 7.55 41.15
N ALA A 76 9.86 6.30 41.45
CA ALA A 76 8.46 5.96 41.77
C ALA A 76 7.96 6.50 43.11
N PHE A 77 8.81 7.16 43.92
CA PHE A 77 8.42 7.92 45.10
C PHE A 77 8.30 9.43 44.80
N GLY A 78 8.42 9.82 43.53
CA GLY A 78 8.31 11.21 43.06
C GLY A 78 9.56 12.06 43.33
N ARG A 79 10.66 11.44 43.79
CA ARG A 79 11.90 12.13 44.16
C ARG A 79 12.68 12.49 42.91
N GLU A 80 13.26 13.69 42.90
CA GLU A 80 14.02 14.20 41.76
C GLU A 80 15.50 13.86 41.89
N LEU A 81 16.05 13.16 40.90
CA LEU A 81 17.46 12.83 40.79
C LEU A 81 18.11 13.80 39.80
N VAL A 82 18.71 14.86 40.32
CA VAL A 82 19.29 15.94 39.52
C VAL A 82 20.80 15.74 39.36
N ASN A 83 21.27 15.65 38.12
CA ASN A 83 22.69 15.73 37.81
C ASN A 83 23.00 17.07 37.11
N LEU A 84 23.66 17.99 37.81
CA LEU A 84 23.88 19.36 37.33
C LEU A 84 25.10 19.51 36.41
N ALA A 85 26.04 18.56 36.44
CA ALA A 85 27.29 18.58 35.66
C ALA A 85 27.66 17.15 35.23
N PRO A 86 28.55 16.96 34.24
CA PRO A 86 29.01 15.61 33.89
C PRO A 86 29.56 14.86 35.12
N TYR A 87 29.00 13.70 35.43
CA TYR A 87 29.41 12.86 36.55
C TYR A 87 30.30 11.73 36.05
N GLN A 88 31.57 11.73 36.42
CA GLN A 88 32.52 10.69 36.01
C GLN A 88 32.25 9.39 36.79
N LEU A 89 32.10 8.26 36.08
CA LEU A 89 31.99 6.96 36.74
C LEU A 89 33.34 6.54 37.31
N ASP A 90 33.34 6.10 38.57
CA ASP A 90 34.50 5.47 39.19
C ASP A 90 34.66 4.04 38.63
N PRO A 91 35.80 3.69 38.00
CA PRO A 91 36.05 2.34 37.50
C PRO A 91 36.36 1.32 38.61
N THR A 92 36.75 1.78 39.80
CA THR A 92 37.20 0.92 40.91
C THR A 92 36.20 -0.18 41.28
N PRO A 93 34.88 0.11 41.41
CA PRO A 93 33.91 -0.92 41.76
C PRO A 93 33.75 -2.03 40.70
N PHE A 94 33.98 -1.71 39.43
CA PHE A 94 33.87 -2.64 38.29
C PHE A 94 35.05 -3.61 38.19
N SER A 95 36.19 -3.29 38.82
CA SER A 95 37.36 -4.18 38.89
C SER A 95 37.06 -5.54 39.54
N ARG A 96 35.95 -5.65 40.27
CA ARG A 96 35.49 -6.87 40.93
C ARG A 96 34.66 -7.79 40.04
N LEU A 97 34.27 -7.34 38.85
CA LEU A 97 33.55 -8.16 37.88
C LEU A 97 34.46 -9.28 37.36
N ALA A 98 33.89 -10.47 37.19
CA ALA A 98 34.59 -11.63 36.67
C ALA A 98 34.49 -11.64 35.14
N GLY A 99 35.63 -11.53 34.46
CA GLY A 99 35.71 -11.52 33.01
C GLY A 99 35.41 -10.16 32.37
N ASP A 100 35.56 -10.13 31.06
CA ASP A 100 35.03 -9.05 30.23
C ASP A 100 33.49 -9.15 30.25
N ASP A 101 32.82 -8.04 30.52
CA ASP A 101 31.36 -7.97 30.52
C ASP A 101 30.91 -6.93 29.49
N PRO A 102 30.26 -7.34 28.39
CA PRO A 102 29.85 -6.41 27.35
C PRO A 102 28.69 -5.50 27.77
N ALA A 103 27.97 -5.80 28.86
CA ALA A 103 26.70 -5.16 29.19
C ALA A 103 26.44 -5.03 30.70
N VAL A 104 27.31 -4.32 31.41
CA VAL A 104 27.09 -3.99 32.82
C VAL A 104 26.04 -2.87 32.89
N GLY A 105 24.90 -3.14 33.51
CA GLY A 105 23.87 -2.11 33.68
C GLY A 105 24.33 -0.99 34.62
N ILE A 106 23.88 0.24 34.36
CA ILE A 106 24.09 1.40 35.23
C ILE A 106 22.74 1.92 35.67
N TRP A 107 22.60 2.10 36.98
CA TRP A 107 21.42 2.64 37.63
C TRP A 107 21.79 3.81 38.52
N ILE A 108 20.85 4.72 38.73
CA ILE A 108 20.94 5.76 39.75
C ILE A 108 19.77 5.65 40.71
N ALA A 109 20.00 6.03 41.97
CA ALA A 109 18.95 6.11 42.97
C ALA A 109 19.14 7.36 43.84
N TYR A 110 18.01 7.88 44.34
CA TYR A 110 17.98 9.10 45.13
C TYR A 110 18.77 8.92 46.43
N ARG A 111 19.42 10.00 46.88
CA ARG A 111 20.15 10.06 48.14
C ARG A 111 20.15 11.47 48.69
N GLU A 112 20.11 11.58 50.00
CA GLU A 112 20.41 12.82 50.70
C GLU A 112 21.77 12.74 51.39
N THR A 113 22.45 13.88 51.42
CA THR A 113 23.71 14.05 52.14
C THR A 113 23.69 15.35 52.90
N GLY A 114 24.29 15.37 54.10
CA GLY A 114 24.46 16.60 54.86
C GLY A 114 25.42 17.56 54.15
N ALA A 115 25.02 18.81 54.00
CA ALA A 115 25.80 19.87 53.38
C ALA A 115 25.94 21.07 54.32
N LEU A 116 27.07 21.78 54.18
CA LEU A 116 27.42 22.96 54.97
C LEU A 116 27.48 22.68 56.49
N GLN A 117 28.67 22.41 57.00
CA GLN A 117 28.87 22.30 58.44
C GLN A 117 28.58 23.64 59.14
N PRO A 118 28.11 23.62 60.41
CA PRO A 118 27.95 24.81 61.21
C PRO A 118 29.26 25.60 61.28
N PRO A 119 29.17 26.95 61.32
CA PRO A 119 30.34 27.78 61.59
C PRO A 119 31.03 27.38 62.89
N THR A 120 32.35 27.58 62.96
CA THR A 120 33.14 27.32 64.17
C THR A 120 32.54 28.01 65.39
N GLY A 121 32.36 27.27 66.50
CA GLY A 121 31.76 27.77 67.73
C GLY A 121 30.24 27.58 67.85
N PHE A 122 29.56 27.15 66.78
CA PHE A 122 28.13 26.79 66.77
C PHE A 122 27.90 25.28 66.68
N GLN A 123 28.98 24.50 66.76
CA GLN A 123 28.94 23.04 66.79
C GLN A 123 28.50 22.60 68.19
N GLN A 124 27.47 21.77 68.27
CA GLN A 124 27.07 21.10 69.50
C GLN A 124 28.05 19.94 69.77
N CYS A 125 28.25 19.60 71.05
CA CYS A 125 29.13 18.50 71.42
C CYS A 125 28.53 17.10 71.14
N ASP A 126 27.22 17.02 70.86
CA ASP A 126 26.52 15.78 70.47
C ASP A 126 26.48 15.66 68.93
N PRO A 127 27.12 14.64 68.32
CA PRO A 127 27.57 14.68 66.94
C PRO A 127 26.55 14.20 65.90
N VAL A 128 25.26 14.04 66.21
CA VAL A 128 24.32 13.54 65.20
C VAL A 128 24.11 14.59 64.11
N SER A 129 24.85 14.42 63.00
CA SER A 129 24.69 15.05 61.69
C SER A 129 24.36 16.55 61.73
N GLN A 130 25.24 17.34 62.34
CA GLN A 130 25.10 18.79 62.34
C GLN A 130 25.50 19.36 60.98
N PHE A 131 24.50 19.46 60.10
CA PHE A 131 24.62 20.11 58.80
C PHE A 131 23.53 21.18 58.71
N ALA A 132 23.89 22.37 58.25
CA ALA A 132 22.96 23.48 58.09
C ALA A 132 22.06 23.32 56.85
N ARG A 133 22.37 22.36 55.97
CA ARG A 133 21.62 22.06 54.74
C ARG A 133 21.59 20.57 54.48
N THR A 134 20.53 20.14 53.80
CA THR A 134 20.46 18.81 53.19
C THR A 134 20.62 18.97 51.68
N GLN A 135 21.56 18.23 51.09
CA GLN A 135 21.73 18.16 49.66
C GLN A 135 21.02 16.90 49.13
N GLU A 136 20.00 17.13 48.32
CA GLU A 136 19.36 16.10 47.49
C GLU A 136 20.27 15.78 46.31
N THR A 137 20.60 14.51 46.10
CA THR A 137 21.53 14.03 45.08
C THR A 137 21.17 12.59 44.67
N PHE A 138 22.03 11.95 43.90
CA PHE A 138 21.92 10.55 43.54
C PHE A 138 23.21 9.79 43.86
N PHE A 139 23.13 8.47 43.91
CA PHE A 139 24.29 7.59 43.82
C PHE A 139 24.13 6.64 42.63
N VAL A 140 25.27 6.15 42.14
CA VAL A 140 25.32 5.21 41.02
C VAL A 140 25.48 3.78 41.54
N ALA A 141 24.76 2.84 40.95
CA ALA A 141 24.89 1.40 41.17
C ALA A 141 25.06 0.67 39.83
N PHE A 142 25.78 -0.45 39.85
CA PHE A 142 26.04 -1.29 38.66
C PHE A 142 25.73 -2.78 38.91
N ALA A 143 25.07 -3.08 40.04
CA ALA A 143 24.49 -4.36 40.41
C ALA A 143 23.50 -4.11 41.57
N PRO A 144 22.33 -3.50 41.31
CA PRO A 144 21.37 -3.21 42.37
C PRO A 144 20.92 -4.52 43.05
N PRO A 145 20.61 -4.49 44.36
CA PRO A 145 20.13 -5.66 45.08
C PRO A 145 18.83 -6.19 44.47
N THR A 146 18.53 -7.48 44.62
CA THR A 146 17.25 -8.07 44.21
C THR A 146 16.31 -8.18 45.42
N PRO A 147 15.08 -7.64 45.39
CA PRO A 147 14.45 -6.93 44.28
C PRO A 147 15.10 -5.56 44.03
N VAL A 148 15.21 -5.19 42.74
CA VAL A 148 15.86 -3.95 42.29
C VAL A 148 15.22 -2.74 42.96
N ASN A 149 13.90 -2.73 43.10
CA ASN A 149 13.15 -1.62 43.65
C ASN A 149 12.43 -2.03 44.94
N ALA A 150 12.36 -1.11 45.88
CA ALA A 150 11.59 -1.29 47.10
C ALA A 150 10.07 -1.33 46.85
N SER A 151 9.31 -1.89 47.80
CA SER A 151 7.85 -1.87 47.76
C SER A 151 7.31 -0.46 47.97
N LEU A 152 6.24 -0.13 47.26
CA LEU A 152 5.41 1.04 47.54
C LEU A 152 4.50 0.74 48.75
N THR A 153 4.05 1.74 49.48
CA THR A 153 3.07 1.54 50.56
C THR A 153 1.80 2.33 50.24
N VAL A 154 0.66 1.65 50.19
CA VAL A 154 -0.64 2.26 49.92
C VAL A 154 -1.61 1.82 51.00
N ALA A 155 -2.28 2.76 51.66
CA ALA A 155 -3.18 2.48 52.79
C ALA A 155 -2.50 1.61 53.88
N SER A 156 -1.23 1.90 54.17
CA SER A 156 -0.38 1.12 55.10
C SER A 156 -0.16 -0.36 54.70
N GLN A 157 -0.41 -0.74 53.45
CA GLN A 157 -0.09 -2.06 52.91
C GLN A 157 1.08 -1.99 51.92
N PRO A 158 2.09 -2.85 52.05
CA PRO A 158 3.19 -2.91 51.09
C PRO A 158 2.71 -3.53 49.78
N TYR A 159 3.15 -2.94 48.68
CA TYR A 159 2.86 -3.37 47.33
C TYR A 159 4.14 -3.43 46.52
N MET A 160 4.41 -4.59 45.93
CA MET A 160 5.55 -4.75 45.02
C MET A 160 5.17 -4.29 43.60
N PRO A 161 6.10 -3.68 42.85
CA PRO A 161 5.87 -3.35 41.45
C PRO A 161 5.31 -4.55 40.65
N PRO A 162 4.48 -4.30 39.63
CA PRO A 162 3.59 -5.30 39.06
C PRO A 162 4.28 -6.58 38.57
N PRO A 163 3.55 -7.72 38.58
CA PRO A 163 2.10 -7.80 38.66
C PRO A 163 1.54 -7.66 40.09
N ALA A 164 0.62 -6.69 40.26
CA ALA A 164 -0.32 -6.63 41.37
C ALA A 164 -1.07 -7.97 41.46
N PRO A 165 -1.44 -8.46 42.65
CA PRO A 165 -2.64 -9.27 42.73
C PRO A 165 -3.82 -8.45 42.16
N ALA A 166 -4.67 -9.07 41.34
CA ALA A 166 -5.90 -8.41 40.89
C ALA A 166 -6.73 -8.01 42.13
N PRO A 167 -7.39 -6.82 42.12
CA PRO A 167 -8.17 -6.37 43.27
C PRO A 167 -9.22 -7.43 43.63
N THR A 168 -9.22 -7.84 44.89
CA THR A 168 -10.09 -8.90 45.44
C THR A 168 -11.40 -8.34 45.98
N SER A 169 -11.44 -7.03 46.20
CA SER A 169 -12.58 -6.25 46.67
C SER A 169 -12.71 -4.95 45.86
N PRO A 170 -13.92 -4.40 45.66
CA PRO A 170 -14.12 -3.07 45.05
C PRO A 170 -13.47 -1.91 45.83
N LEU A 171 -13.11 -2.15 47.10
CA LEU A 171 -12.42 -1.18 47.96
C LEU A 171 -10.88 -1.28 47.86
N ASP A 172 -10.35 -2.30 47.16
CA ASP A 172 -8.91 -2.43 46.95
C ASP A 172 -8.46 -1.39 45.91
N PRO A 173 -7.39 -0.62 46.16
CA PRO A 173 -6.90 0.36 45.21
C PRO A 173 -6.36 -0.34 43.95
N SER A 174 -6.84 0.07 42.76
CA SER A 174 -6.23 -0.34 41.49
C SER A 174 -4.95 0.45 41.26
N LEU A 175 -3.80 -0.23 41.38
CA LEU A 175 -2.52 0.43 41.19
C LEU A 175 -2.15 0.51 39.70
N PRO A 176 -1.58 1.63 39.22
CA PRO A 176 -1.08 1.76 37.87
C PRO A 176 0.02 0.73 37.58
N LEU A 177 0.05 0.20 36.36
CA LEU A 177 1.08 -0.75 35.92
C LEU A 177 2.48 -0.13 35.88
N ASP A 178 2.57 1.18 35.71
CA ASP A 178 3.84 1.89 35.72
C ASP A 178 4.33 2.21 37.15
N SER A 179 3.59 1.90 38.21
CA SER A 179 3.98 2.17 39.61
C SER A 179 4.03 3.65 40.01
N SER A 180 3.57 4.59 39.19
CA SER A 180 3.46 6.01 39.57
C SER A 180 2.18 6.24 40.37
N VAL A 181 2.23 5.95 41.67
CA VAL A 181 1.08 6.01 42.58
C VAL A 181 1.09 7.34 43.35
N PRO A 182 0.27 8.34 43.02
CA PRO A 182 0.30 9.64 43.71
C PRO A 182 -0.30 9.61 45.13
N TYR A 183 -1.07 8.58 45.46
CA TYR A 183 -1.74 8.39 46.76
C TYR A 183 -1.03 7.36 47.66
N GLN A 184 0.22 7.03 47.36
CA GLN A 184 1.06 6.22 48.25
C GLN A 184 1.59 7.03 49.44
N ASP A 185 2.14 6.33 50.42
CA ASP A 185 2.94 6.91 51.50
C ASP A 185 4.29 7.37 50.91
N LEU A 186 4.72 8.58 51.28
CA LEU A 186 5.98 9.16 50.84
C LEU A 186 6.97 9.09 52.00
N PRO A 187 8.00 8.24 51.92
CA PRO A 187 8.92 8.01 53.03
C PRO A 187 9.70 9.28 53.41
N ASP A 188 9.79 9.52 54.72
CA ASP A 188 10.54 10.63 55.31
C ASP A 188 12.04 10.40 55.26
N ASP A 189 12.49 9.17 55.54
CA ASP A 189 13.88 8.78 55.31
C ASP A 189 14.07 8.52 53.81
N PRO A 190 14.80 9.38 53.11
CA PRO A 190 14.99 9.22 51.68
C PRO A 190 16.04 8.17 51.34
N SER A 191 16.82 7.69 52.32
CA SER A 191 17.84 6.67 52.11
C SER A 191 17.23 5.27 52.01
N VAL A 192 16.05 5.05 52.59
CA VAL A 192 15.27 3.81 52.49
C VAL A 192 13.79 4.17 52.57
N PRO A 193 12.96 3.78 51.58
CA PRO A 193 13.20 2.85 50.47
C PRO A 193 13.91 3.45 49.24
N THR A 194 14.68 2.61 48.56
CA THR A 194 15.44 2.96 47.35
C THR A 194 14.69 2.49 46.10
N TRP A 195 14.61 3.37 45.10
CA TRP A 195 14.09 3.04 43.76
C TRP A 195 15.13 3.41 42.71
N TYR A 196 15.51 2.45 41.87
CA TYR A 196 16.57 2.61 40.90
C TYR A 196 16.01 2.99 39.53
N VAL A 197 16.59 4.03 38.94
CA VAL A 197 16.34 4.44 37.56
C VAL A 197 17.49 3.94 36.70
N TYR A 198 17.17 3.08 35.74
CA TYR A 198 18.15 2.55 34.80
C TYR A 198 18.57 3.60 33.77
N LEU A 199 19.88 3.72 33.53
CA LEU A 199 20.45 4.69 32.58
C LEU A 199 20.92 4.05 31.27
N GLY A 200 21.37 2.80 31.31
CA GLY A 200 21.92 2.11 30.15
C GLY A 200 22.97 1.06 30.55
N THR A 201 23.79 0.65 29.60
CA THR A 201 24.89 -0.29 29.84
C THR A 201 26.26 0.33 29.60
N VAL A 202 27.27 -0.20 30.27
CA VAL A 202 28.67 0.01 29.95
C VAL A 202 29.32 -1.32 29.63
N SER A 203 30.27 -1.30 28.70
CA SER A 203 31.10 -2.47 28.40
C SER A 203 32.39 -2.37 29.21
N TRP A 204 32.67 -3.39 30.01
CA TRP A 204 33.82 -3.48 30.89
C TRP A 204 34.80 -4.53 30.39
N LYS A 205 36.09 -4.17 30.35
CA LYS A 205 37.18 -5.10 30.07
C LYS A 205 37.98 -5.35 31.34
N GLN A 206 38.16 -6.62 31.71
CA GLN A 206 38.92 -6.98 32.89
C GLN A 206 40.41 -6.67 32.71
N ALA A 207 41.10 -6.42 33.83
CA ALA A 207 42.55 -6.32 33.83
C ALA A 207 43.20 -7.59 33.25
N SER A 208 44.21 -7.42 32.40
CA SER A 208 44.98 -8.51 31.79
C SER A 208 46.46 -8.26 31.97
N GLY A 209 47.12 -9.09 32.79
CA GLY A 209 48.54 -8.90 33.13
C GLY A 209 48.79 -7.56 33.84
N GLN A 210 49.59 -6.69 33.22
CA GLN A 210 49.88 -5.34 33.72
C GLN A 210 48.90 -4.27 33.23
N VAL A 211 47.95 -4.61 32.35
CA VAL A 211 46.95 -3.65 31.84
C VAL A 211 45.79 -3.56 32.83
N PRO A 212 45.51 -2.40 33.44
CA PRO A 212 44.35 -2.23 34.31
C PRO A 212 43.05 -2.42 33.51
N GLY A 213 42.02 -2.92 34.18
CA GLY A 213 40.68 -3.02 33.59
C GLY A 213 40.09 -1.62 33.36
N GLY A 214 39.14 -1.52 32.44
CA GLY A 214 38.50 -0.24 32.13
C GLY A 214 37.30 -0.36 31.21
N PHE A 215 36.59 0.76 31.05
CA PHE A 215 35.43 0.83 30.17
C PHE A 215 35.87 0.87 28.71
N VAL A 216 35.20 0.12 27.84
CA VAL A 216 35.49 0.08 26.39
C VAL A 216 34.33 0.58 25.54
N GLY A 217 33.20 0.91 26.17
CA GLY A 217 32.01 1.46 25.53
C GLY A 217 30.93 1.79 26.55
N ALA A 218 29.97 2.59 26.12
CA ALA A 218 28.74 2.87 26.86
C ALA A 218 27.58 3.04 25.88
N ASP A 219 26.39 2.62 26.29
CA ASP A 219 25.16 2.71 25.51
C ASP A 219 23.99 3.18 26.38
N SER A 220 23.43 4.33 26.04
CA SER A 220 22.25 4.91 26.70
C SER A 220 20.93 4.50 26.03
N ASP A 221 21.00 3.96 24.81
CA ASP A 221 19.86 3.68 23.94
C ASP A 221 19.41 2.21 24.02
N SER A 222 19.97 1.43 24.95
CA SER A 222 19.46 0.10 25.28
C SER A 222 17.97 0.18 25.65
N ALA A 223 17.15 -0.74 25.12
CA ALA A 223 15.68 -0.73 25.22
C ALA A 223 15.09 -0.73 26.65
N GLY A 224 15.92 -0.78 27.70
CA GLY A 224 15.50 -0.81 29.10
C GLY A 224 15.34 0.56 29.77
N ARG A 225 15.71 1.67 29.12
CA ARG A 225 15.59 3.00 29.73
C ARG A 225 14.14 3.48 29.80
N ILE A 226 13.64 3.71 31.01
CA ILE A 226 12.28 4.23 31.23
C ILE A 226 12.32 5.75 31.28
N HIS A 227 11.51 6.39 30.45
CA HIS A 227 11.33 7.84 30.42
C HIS A 227 10.06 8.28 31.13
N ALA A 228 10.12 9.43 31.79
CA ALA A 228 8.95 10.03 32.41
C ALA A 228 7.92 10.41 31.35
N GLY A 229 6.68 9.94 31.52
CA GLY A 229 5.56 10.15 30.62
C GLY A 229 4.59 11.22 31.10
N VAL A 230 3.46 11.33 30.42
CA VAL A 230 2.34 12.20 30.80
C VAL A 230 1.11 11.31 31.03
N VAL A 231 0.44 11.52 32.16
CA VAL A 231 -0.83 10.88 32.53
C VAL A 231 -1.93 11.94 32.46
N ALA A 232 -2.69 11.93 31.35
CA ALA A 232 -3.77 12.88 31.12
C ALA A 232 -4.89 12.25 30.27
N GLY A 233 -6.15 12.58 30.58
CA GLY A 233 -7.30 12.20 29.75
C GLY A 233 -7.43 13.05 28.48
N GLN A 234 -6.85 14.26 28.49
CA GLN A 234 -6.81 15.17 27.35
C GLN A 234 -5.54 16.04 27.44
N VAL A 235 -4.87 16.25 26.30
CA VAL A 235 -3.79 17.23 26.15
C VAL A 235 -4.30 18.35 25.24
N THR A 236 -4.70 19.46 25.84
CA THR A 236 -5.22 20.64 25.11
C THR A 236 -4.09 21.61 24.87
N THR A 237 -3.93 22.08 23.63
CA THR A 237 -2.95 23.10 23.26
C THR A 237 -3.61 24.48 23.16
N PRO A 238 -2.96 25.57 23.61
CA PRO A 238 -3.50 26.93 23.49
C PRO A 238 -3.42 27.50 22.06
N GLY A 239 -2.80 26.80 21.11
CA GLY A 239 -2.67 27.21 19.72
C GLY A 239 -3.05 26.09 18.75
N GLU A 240 -2.83 26.29 17.45
CA GLU A 240 -3.20 25.32 16.41
C GLU A 240 -2.39 24.01 16.43
N LYS A 241 -1.37 23.86 17.30
CA LYS A 241 -0.40 22.75 17.22
C LYS A 241 -0.07 22.10 18.58
N LEU A 242 0.01 20.75 18.58
CA LEU A 242 0.56 19.92 19.65
C LEU A 242 1.71 19.06 19.08
N LEU A 243 2.94 19.26 19.56
CA LEU A 243 4.14 18.59 19.04
C LEU A 243 4.62 17.48 19.98
N LEU A 244 4.73 16.24 19.49
CA LEU A 244 5.35 15.11 20.22
C LEU A 244 6.67 14.74 19.51
N ARG A 245 7.82 14.87 20.19
CA ARG A 245 9.14 14.52 19.66
C ARG A 245 10.13 14.21 20.78
N ARG A 246 11.25 13.57 20.46
CA ARG A 246 12.37 13.47 21.42
C ARG A 246 12.92 14.87 21.68
N ARG A 247 13.17 15.18 22.95
CA ARG A 247 13.61 16.50 23.43
C ARG A 247 14.96 16.93 22.83
N GLN A 248 15.82 15.96 22.51
CA GLN A 248 17.20 16.17 22.10
C GLN A 248 17.39 16.32 20.59
N ASP A 249 16.39 15.91 19.80
CA ASP A 249 16.44 16.09 18.36
C ASP A 249 16.37 17.62 18.07
N PRO A 250 17.25 18.19 17.24
CA PRO A 250 17.10 19.58 16.83
C PRO A 250 15.75 19.76 16.12
N PRO A 251 15.13 20.96 16.18
CA PRO A 251 13.98 21.24 15.34
C PRO A 251 14.41 21.10 13.88
N ASP A 252 13.84 20.14 13.16
CA ASP A 252 14.08 20.06 11.71
C ASP A 252 13.60 21.36 11.07
N ALA A 253 14.40 21.93 10.17
CA ALA A 253 14.12 23.24 9.58
C ALA A 253 12.82 23.28 8.75
N ASP A 254 12.27 22.11 8.40
CA ASP A 254 11.05 21.95 7.59
C ASP A 254 9.79 21.60 8.41
N LEU A 255 9.87 21.59 9.75
CA LEU A 255 8.71 21.28 10.64
C LEU A 255 7.61 22.35 10.67
N SER A 256 7.75 23.42 9.89
CA SER A 256 6.68 24.42 9.69
C SER A 256 5.45 23.84 8.97
N ARG A 257 5.59 22.67 8.32
CA ARG A 257 4.54 22.04 7.50
C ARG A 257 3.80 20.89 8.19
N PHE A 258 4.36 20.28 9.23
CA PHE A 258 3.82 19.06 9.86
C PHE A 258 3.27 19.34 11.26
N LEU A 259 2.00 18.98 11.51
CA LEU A 259 1.34 19.13 12.81
C LEU A 259 1.80 18.09 13.83
N VAL A 260 2.00 16.83 13.40
CA VAL A 260 2.47 15.70 14.22
C VAL A 260 3.50 14.89 13.43
N TRP A 261 4.62 14.51 14.06
CA TRP A 261 5.63 13.61 13.50
C TRP A 261 5.87 12.44 14.46
N VAL A 262 5.78 11.21 13.96
CA VAL A 262 6.05 10.00 14.73
C VAL A 262 7.38 9.41 14.23
N GLY A 263 8.45 9.58 15.01
CA GLY A 263 9.79 9.06 14.69
C GLY A 263 9.96 7.54 14.82
N GLY A 264 8.86 6.79 14.76
CA GLY A 264 8.82 5.36 15.05
C GLY A 264 7.58 4.70 14.45
N ARG A 265 7.07 3.66 15.13
CA ARG A 265 5.84 2.97 14.71
C ARG A 265 4.62 3.67 15.31
N LEU A 266 3.57 3.82 14.50
CA LEU A 266 2.25 4.24 14.93
C LEU A 266 1.32 3.02 14.90
N GLN A 267 0.72 2.68 16.04
CA GLN A 267 -0.35 1.67 16.11
C GLN A 267 -1.65 2.37 16.51
N VAL A 268 -2.69 2.18 15.71
CA VAL A 268 -4.02 2.74 15.95
C VAL A 268 -5.00 1.58 16.05
N ALA A 269 -5.70 1.47 17.19
CA ALA A 269 -6.70 0.41 17.39
C ALA A 269 -8.04 0.73 16.70
N GLY A 270 -8.29 2.00 16.40
CA GLY A 270 -9.46 2.50 15.69
C GLY A 270 -9.13 2.99 14.28
N GLU A 271 -9.70 4.12 13.91
CA GLU A 271 -9.62 4.70 12.57
C GLU A 271 -8.54 5.79 12.44
N VAL A 272 -7.94 5.91 11.25
CA VAL A 272 -7.15 7.07 10.84
C VAL A 272 -7.90 7.78 9.71
N VAL A 273 -8.38 8.99 9.98
CA VAL A 273 -9.11 9.82 9.01
C VAL A 273 -8.20 10.91 8.46
N ALA A 274 -8.15 11.05 7.12
CA ALA A 274 -7.50 12.15 6.43
C ALA A 274 -8.54 12.92 5.61
N GLU A 275 -8.71 14.22 5.90
CA GLU A 275 -9.67 15.09 5.19
C GLU A 275 -9.12 15.63 3.85
N SER A 276 -7.86 15.31 3.53
CA SER A 276 -7.16 15.73 2.32
C SER A 276 -6.17 14.65 1.91
N ASP A 277 -5.12 15.00 1.18
CA ASP A 277 -4.18 14.05 0.60
C ASP A 277 -3.35 13.30 1.65
N VAL A 278 -3.07 12.03 1.36
CA VAL A 278 -2.13 11.19 2.11
C VAL A 278 -0.90 10.94 1.22
N GLU A 279 0.24 11.50 1.61
CA GLU A 279 1.51 11.27 0.92
C GLU A 279 2.31 10.14 1.58
N LEU A 280 2.73 9.15 0.77
CA LEU A 280 3.58 8.05 1.21
C LEU A 280 4.95 8.16 0.52
N VAL A 281 5.99 8.52 1.29
CA VAL A 281 7.36 8.70 0.76
C VAL A 281 8.23 7.48 1.09
N GLY A 282 8.83 6.86 0.06
CA GLY A 282 9.84 5.81 0.21
C GLY A 282 9.35 4.43 0.70
N GLY A 283 8.07 4.30 1.08
CA GLY A 283 7.50 3.09 1.69
C GLY A 283 6.49 2.31 0.84
N ARG A 284 5.83 1.33 1.48
CA ARG A 284 4.68 0.57 0.95
C ARG A 284 3.46 0.80 1.85
N LEU A 285 2.27 0.86 1.27
CA LEU A 285 1.01 0.70 2.01
C LEU A 285 0.66 -0.78 1.99
N ALA A 286 0.61 -1.42 3.14
CA ALA A 286 0.26 -2.84 3.26
C ALA A 286 -1.08 -3.01 3.98
N PHE A 287 -1.88 -3.94 3.48
CA PHE A 287 -3.17 -4.34 4.02
C PHE A 287 -3.07 -5.82 4.39
N GLY A 288 -3.39 -6.15 5.64
CA GLY A 288 -3.40 -7.54 6.09
C GLY A 288 -3.20 -7.69 7.59
N ASP A 289 -3.45 -8.91 8.06
CA ASP A 289 -3.07 -9.34 9.40
C ASP A 289 -1.56 -9.63 9.42
N PRO A 290 -0.76 -8.99 10.29
CA PRO A 290 0.68 -9.24 10.37
C PRO A 290 1.05 -10.69 10.73
N THR A 291 0.09 -11.49 11.21
CA THR A 291 0.27 -12.92 11.50
C THR A 291 0.07 -13.83 10.29
N LEU A 292 -0.42 -13.29 9.16
CA LEU A 292 -0.70 -14.05 7.93
C LEU A 292 0.20 -13.54 6.78
N GLU A 293 0.94 -14.45 6.13
CA GLU A 293 1.76 -14.18 4.95
C GLU A 293 1.12 -14.75 3.67
N PRO A 294 1.09 -14.03 2.51
CA PRO A 294 1.67 -12.71 2.26
C PRO A 294 0.63 -11.60 2.08
N SER A 295 1.05 -10.43 2.59
CA SER A 295 0.38 -9.13 2.58
C SER A 295 -0.02 -8.62 1.19
N LEU A 296 -1.26 -8.14 1.06
CA LEU A 296 -1.69 -7.22 -0.01
C LEU A 296 -0.96 -5.89 0.19
N TRP A 297 -0.27 -5.35 -0.83
CA TRP A 297 0.41 -4.04 -0.70
C TRP A 297 0.44 -3.24 -1.99
N MET A 298 0.63 -1.93 -1.84
CA MET A 298 0.85 -0.97 -2.91
C MET A 298 2.18 -0.23 -2.70
N ARG A 299 3.00 -0.11 -3.75
CA ARG A 299 4.30 0.58 -3.71
C ARG A 299 4.67 1.19 -5.05
N ARG A 300 5.27 2.37 -5.01
CA ARG A 300 5.94 2.99 -6.17
C ARG A 300 7.37 2.44 -6.35
N THR A 301 7.72 2.05 -7.58
CA THR A 301 9.06 1.63 -7.98
C THR A 301 9.50 2.47 -9.18
N GLY A 302 10.27 3.54 -8.94
CA GLY A 302 10.60 4.50 -9.99
C GLY A 302 9.36 5.26 -10.47
N SER A 303 8.96 5.10 -11.73
CA SER A 303 7.71 5.65 -12.29
C SER A 303 6.54 4.65 -12.30
N ASP A 304 6.75 3.44 -11.79
CA ASP A 304 5.77 2.35 -11.80
C ASP A 304 5.00 2.27 -10.47
N LEU A 305 3.67 2.15 -10.53
CA LEU A 305 2.82 1.89 -9.36
C LEU A 305 2.47 0.40 -9.34
N ARG A 306 2.99 -0.32 -8.35
CA ARG A 306 2.76 -1.75 -8.20
C ARG A 306 1.73 -2.02 -7.12
N LEU A 307 0.72 -2.82 -7.48
CA LEU A 307 -0.21 -3.45 -6.56
C LEU A 307 0.12 -4.94 -6.52
N HIS A 308 0.31 -5.48 -5.32
CA HIS A 308 0.65 -6.88 -5.10
C HIS A 308 -0.42 -7.56 -4.25
N LEU A 309 -1.02 -8.63 -4.76
CA LEU A 309 -2.24 -9.23 -4.21
C LEU A 309 -1.97 -10.43 -3.26
N GLY A 310 -0.71 -10.63 -2.83
CA GLY A 310 -0.29 -11.72 -1.93
C GLY A 310 0.38 -12.91 -2.65
N LYS A 311 0.25 -14.13 -2.12
CA LYS A 311 0.80 -15.37 -2.74
C LYS A 311 -0.10 -15.85 -3.88
N PRO A 312 0.45 -16.31 -5.01
CA PRO A 312 -0.33 -16.97 -6.05
C PRO A 312 -1.13 -18.13 -5.48
N ASP A 313 -2.44 -17.95 -5.36
CA ASP A 313 -3.43 -18.95 -4.97
C ASP A 313 -4.77 -18.66 -5.66
N THR A 314 -5.78 -19.51 -5.46
CA THR A 314 -7.09 -19.38 -6.12
C THR A 314 -7.96 -18.22 -5.61
N SER A 315 -7.51 -17.49 -4.59
CA SER A 315 -8.26 -16.41 -3.94
C SER A 315 -7.83 -15.01 -4.37
N GLN A 316 -6.67 -14.87 -5.01
CA GLN A 316 -6.17 -13.57 -5.48
C GLN A 316 -7.09 -12.95 -6.51
N LYS A 317 -7.59 -11.75 -6.20
CA LYS A 317 -8.43 -10.96 -7.11
C LYS A 317 -8.14 -9.48 -6.92
N LEU A 318 -7.88 -8.77 -8.02
CA LEU A 318 -8.04 -7.32 -8.07
C LEU A 318 -9.37 -7.05 -8.75
N SER A 319 -10.31 -6.42 -8.08
CA SER A 319 -11.60 -6.02 -8.65
C SER A 319 -11.76 -4.52 -8.60
N ILE A 320 -12.21 -3.93 -9.70
CA ILE A 320 -12.64 -2.54 -9.80
C ILE A 320 -14.12 -2.56 -10.18
N GLY A 321 -14.97 -2.01 -9.34
CA GLY A 321 -16.42 -2.04 -9.47
C GLY A 321 -17.09 -0.98 -8.60
N ALA A 322 -18.39 -0.78 -8.82
CA ALA A 322 -19.18 0.04 -7.92
C ALA A 322 -19.43 -0.76 -6.64
N GLY A 323 -19.12 -0.15 -5.49
CA GLY A 323 -19.37 -0.78 -4.19
C GLY A 323 -20.85 -1.13 -4.01
N ALA A 324 -21.12 -2.03 -3.05
CA ALA A 324 -22.48 -2.49 -2.73
C ALA A 324 -23.45 -1.30 -2.65
N ASN A 325 -24.55 -1.37 -3.41
CA ASN A 325 -25.56 -0.32 -3.33
C ASN A 325 -26.19 -0.33 -1.93
N SER A 326 -26.77 0.79 -1.52
CA SER A 326 -27.47 0.93 -0.23
C SER A 326 -28.65 -0.04 -0.05
N ASP A 327 -29.04 -0.76 -1.10
CA ASP A 327 -30.09 -1.80 -1.10
C ASP A 327 -29.57 -3.20 -0.72
N GLY A 328 -28.27 -3.35 -0.43
CA GLY A 328 -27.66 -4.62 -0.03
C GLY A 328 -27.33 -5.56 -1.21
N SER A 329 -27.44 -5.09 -2.45
CA SER A 329 -26.91 -5.81 -3.61
C SER A 329 -25.38 -5.96 -3.50
N ALA A 330 -24.89 -7.15 -3.88
CA ALA A 330 -23.47 -7.46 -3.83
C ALA A 330 -22.64 -6.53 -4.74
N ASP A 331 -21.38 -6.31 -4.37
CA ASP A 331 -20.40 -5.60 -5.20
C ASP A 331 -20.29 -6.29 -6.58
N VAL A 332 -20.47 -5.50 -7.65
CA VAL A 332 -20.41 -5.98 -9.03
C VAL A 332 -19.11 -5.50 -9.67
N PRO A 333 -18.09 -6.38 -9.83
CA PRO A 333 -16.85 -6.01 -10.48
C PRO A 333 -17.07 -5.73 -11.98
N VAL A 334 -16.48 -4.64 -12.46
CA VAL A 334 -16.46 -4.24 -13.88
C VAL A 334 -15.17 -4.69 -14.55
N LEU A 335 -14.02 -4.54 -13.87
CA LEU A 335 -12.70 -5.03 -14.29
C LEU A 335 -12.13 -5.91 -13.18
N GLN A 336 -11.65 -7.10 -13.53
CA GLN A 336 -11.01 -7.99 -12.58
C GLN A 336 -9.70 -8.56 -13.14
N VAL A 337 -8.68 -8.74 -12.29
CA VAL A 337 -7.60 -9.71 -12.52
C VAL A 337 -7.89 -10.93 -11.66
N ASP A 338 -8.10 -12.09 -12.30
CA ASP A 338 -8.38 -13.35 -11.60
C ASP A 338 -7.10 -14.09 -11.16
N SER A 339 -7.27 -15.18 -10.41
CA SER A 339 -6.17 -16.01 -9.91
C SER A 339 -5.39 -16.75 -11.00
N GLN A 340 -5.78 -16.62 -12.27
CA GLN A 340 -5.09 -17.18 -13.43
C GLN A 340 -4.36 -16.08 -14.22
N ASP A 341 -4.15 -14.91 -13.62
CA ASP A 341 -3.54 -13.73 -14.21
C ASP A 341 -4.29 -13.20 -15.45
N ARG A 342 -5.61 -13.43 -15.53
CA ARG A 342 -6.43 -12.95 -16.65
C ARG A 342 -7.16 -11.67 -16.28
N VAL A 343 -7.18 -10.72 -17.22
CA VAL A 343 -8.09 -9.59 -17.18
C VAL A 343 -9.48 -10.04 -17.64
N VAL A 344 -10.47 -9.95 -16.75
CA VAL A 344 -11.86 -10.33 -16.97
C VAL A 344 -12.75 -9.09 -16.88
N LEU A 345 -13.71 -8.96 -17.80
CA LEU A 345 -14.76 -7.94 -17.79
C LEU A 345 -16.11 -8.66 -17.60
N PRO A 346 -16.56 -8.94 -16.35
CA PRO A 346 -17.74 -9.78 -16.11
C PRO A 346 -19.04 -9.19 -16.68
N THR A 347 -19.16 -7.86 -16.57
CA THR A 347 -20.35 -7.10 -16.98
C THR A 347 -20.03 -6.00 -17.99
N GLY A 348 -18.76 -5.74 -18.26
CA GLY A 348 -18.29 -4.66 -19.14
C GLY A 348 -17.98 -5.13 -20.56
N SER A 349 -17.72 -4.15 -21.45
CA SER A 349 -17.19 -4.37 -22.80
C SER A 349 -15.87 -3.62 -22.97
N LEU A 350 -14.97 -4.15 -23.80
CA LEU A 350 -13.74 -3.44 -24.18
C LEU A 350 -14.04 -2.51 -25.37
N SER A 351 -14.01 -1.19 -25.14
CA SER A 351 -14.15 -0.17 -26.18
C SER A 351 -12.85 0.61 -26.36
N LEU A 352 -12.42 0.81 -27.61
CA LEU A 352 -11.19 1.52 -27.96
C LEU A 352 -11.47 2.59 -29.03
N PRO A 353 -12.10 3.72 -28.68
CA PRO A 353 -12.59 4.70 -29.66
C PRO A 353 -11.51 5.24 -30.60
N ASN A 354 -10.30 5.43 -30.07
CA ASN A 354 -9.14 5.96 -30.79
C ASN A 354 -7.90 5.07 -30.59
N GLY A 355 -8.08 3.79 -30.29
CA GLY A 355 -7.01 2.86 -29.93
C GLY A 355 -6.95 1.63 -30.84
N SER A 356 -5.92 0.81 -30.65
CA SER A 356 -5.75 -0.47 -31.36
C SER A 356 -5.50 -1.60 -30.37
N ILE A 357 -6.06 -2.78 -30.65
CA ILE A 357 -5.65 -4.02 -29.96
C ILE A 357 -4.48 -4.62 -30.75
N GLY A 358 -3.31 -4.71 -30.11
CA GLY A 358 -2.12 -5.36 -30.67
C GLY A 358 -1.89 -6.72 -30.02
N PHE A 359 -1.49 -7.71 -30.81
CA PHE A 359 -1.23 -9.08 -30.34
C PHE A 359 0.27 -9.46 -30.39
N GLY A 360 1.14 -8.48 -30.67
CA GLY A 360 2.59 -8.66 -30.79
C GLY A 360 3.02 -9.35 -32.08
N ALA A 361 4.31 -9.67 -32.19
CA ALA A 361 4.93 -10.19 -33.42
C ALA A 361 4.73 -11.69 -33.66
N GLY A 362 4.35 -12.46 -32.63
CA GLY A 362 4.20 -13.92 -32.75
C GLY A 362 2.89 -14.30 -33.44
N THR A 363 2.96 -15.04 -34.55
CA THR A 363 1.81 -15.58 -35.27
C THR A 363 1.13 -16.69 -34.47
N ARG A 364 -0.17 -16.52 -34.16
CA ARG A 364 -1.01 -17.47 -33.42
C ARG A 364 -2.49 -17.12 -33.64
N GLN A 365 -3.37 -17.86 -32.99
CA GLN A 365 -4.75 -17.43 -32.81
C GLN A 365 -4.75 -16.18 -31.91
N MET A 366 -5.10 -15.04 -32.50
CA MET A 366 -5.02 -13.74 -31.83
C MET A 366 -6.26 -13.49 -30.98
N LEU A 367 -7.43 -13.84 -31.51
CA LEU A 367 -8.72 -13.71 -30.84
C LEU A 367 -9.43 -15.07 -30.79
N ASN A 368 -9.82 -15.49 -29.59
CA ASN A 368 -10.76 -16.59 -29.37
C ASN A 368 -12.17 -16.01 -29.28
N LEU A 369 -13.07 -16.50 -30.13
CA LEU A 369 -14.47 -16.04 -30.18
C LEU A 369 -15.37 -16.97 -29.37
N TRP A 370 -15.35 -18.26 -29.70
CA TRP A 370 -16.06 -19.29 -28.95
C TRP A 370 -15.14 -20.49 -28.77
N GLN A 371 -14.78 -20.74 -27.51
CA GLN A 371 -13.71 -21.67 -27.13
C GLN A 371 -12.42 -21.40 -27.92
N ASP A 372 -11.58 -22.41 -28.13
CA ASP A 372 -10.38 -22.36 -28.96
C ASP A 372 -10.63 -22.77 -30.43
N VAL A 373 -11.84 -23.25 -30.73
CA VAL A 373 -12.25 -23.73 -32.06
C VAL A 373 -12.74 -22.62 -33.00
N TYR A 374 -13.26 -21.50 -32.47
CA TYR A 374 -13.63 -20.33 -33.28
C TYR A 374 -12.71 -19.15 -32.96
N GLY A 375 -12.09 -18.57 -33.99
CA GLY A 375 -11.15 -17.48 -33.76
C GLY A 375 -10.65 -16.77 -35.01
N ILE A 376 -9.88 -15.71 -34.77
CA ILE A 376 -9.20 -14.91 -35.79
C ILE A 376 -7.70 -14.95 -35.48
N GLY A 377 -6.86 -15.24 -36.47
CA GLY A 377 -5.43 -15.37 -36.24
C GLY A 377 -4.57 -15.18 -37.47
N ILE A 378 -3.26 -15.25 -37.26
CA ILE A 378 -2.27 -15.25 -38.36
C ILE A 378 -1.49 -16.56 -38.30
N GLN A 379 -1.40 -17.24 -39.44
CA GLN A 379 -0.57 -18.43 -39.65
C GLN A 379 0.13 -18.29 -40.99
N ASP A 380 1.45 -18.52 -41.02
CA ASP A 380 2.28 -18.39 -42.23
C ASP A 380 2.01 -17.09 -43.00
N PHE A 381 2.00 -15.97 -42.27
CA PHE A 381 1.72 -14.62 -42.78
C PHE A 381 0.32 -14.43 -43.39
N THR A 382 -0.60 -15.38 -43.19
CA THR A 382 -1.98 -15.33 -43.69
C THR A 382 -2.94 -15.07 -42.53
N LEU A 383 -3.79 -14.05 -42.67
CA LEU A 383 -4.93 -13.82 -41.77
C LEU A 383 -6.00 -14.88 -42.05
N TYR A 384 -6.41 -15.63 -41.02
CA TYR A 384 -7.44 -16.66 -41.14
C TYR A 384 -8.57 -16.46 -40.13
N PHE A 385 -9.76 -16.93 -40.50
CA PHE A 385 -10.91 -17.11 -39.63
C PHE A 385 -11.12 -18.61 -39.44
N ARG A 386 -11.13 -19.09 -38.20
CA ARG A 386 -11.29 -20.50 -37.84
C ARG A 386 -12.71 -20.79 -37.37
N THR A 387 -13.20 -21.96 -37.72
CA THR A 387 -14.48 -22.54 -37.29
C THR A 387 -14.28 -24.02 -36.95
N ASP A 388 -15.14 -24.56 -36.09
CA ASP A 388 -15.14 -25.98 -35.72
C ASP A 388 -15.41 -26.88 -36.95
N PRO A 389 -14.57 -27.91 -37.20
CA PRO A 389 -14.79 -28.89 -38.26
C PRO A 389 -15.96 -29.87 -38.01
N ALA A 390 -16.56 -29.92 -36.81
CA ALA A 390 -17.53 -30.94 -36.41
C ALA A 390 -19.02 -30.52 -36.49
N GLY A 391 -19.34 -29.27 -36.88
CA GLY A 391 -20.73 -28.84 -37.11
C GLY A 391 -21.24 -29.24 -38.49
N ASP A 392 -22.58 -29.25 -38.70
CA ASP A 392 -23.30 -29.54 -39.96
C ASP A 392 -22.88 -28.71 -41.21
N PHE A 393 -21.84 -27.89 -41.09
CA PHE A 393 -21.21 -27.13 -42.15
C PHE A 393 -19.77 -27.62 -42.37
N GLN A 394 -19.62 -28.84 -42.90
CA GLN A 394 -18.33 -29.41 -43.35
C GLN A 394 -17.63 -28.61 -44.48
N SER A 395 -18.15 -27.43 -44.82
CA SER A 395 -17.57 -26.47 -45.74
C SER A 395 -17.56 -25.13 -45.02
N GLY A 396 -16.39 -24.63 -44.63
CA GLY A 396 -16.26 -23.30 -44.04
C GLY A 396 -17.00 -22.27 -44.92
N ARG A 397 -18.03 -21.64 -44.39
CA ARG A 397 -18.88 -20.70 -45.12
C ARG A 397 -18.55 -19.28 -44.67
N LEU A 398 -18.06 -18.46 -45.59
CA LEU A 398 -18.05 -17.00 -45.42
C LEU A 398 -19.35 -16.46 -46.02
N GLN A 399 -20.30 -16.06 -45.18
CA GLN A 399 -21.52 -15.37 -45.62
C GLN A 399 -21.32 -13.86 -45.47
N VAL A 400 -21.36 -13.14 -46.59
CA VAL A 400 -21.35 -11.67 -46.62
C VAL A 400 -22.74 -11.20 -47.04
N ALA A 401 -23.38 -10.37 -46.22
CA ALA A 401 -24.73 -9.87 -46.48
C ALA A 401 -24.79 -8.73 -47.51
N GLY A 402 -23.64 -8.35 -48.07
CA GLY A 402 -23.47 -7.35 -49.13
C GLY A 402 -22.40 -7.79 -50.12
N ASP A 403 -21.77 -6.84 -50.82
CA ASP A 403 -20.77 -7.13 -51.84
C ASP A 403 -19.41 -7.53 -51.24
N VAL A 404 -18.68 -8.38 -51.99
CA VAL A 404 -17.29 -8.74 -51.69
C VAL A 404 -16.37 -8.05 -52.69
N GLU A 405 -15.72 -6.97 -52.26
CA GLU A 405 -14.67 -6.31 -53.04
C GLU A 405 -13.30 -6.85 -52.65
N VAL A 406 -12.50 -7.25 -53.64
CA VAL A 406 -11.14 -7.78 -53.42
C VAL A 406 -10.17 -6.92 -54.21
N GLY A 407 -9.20 -6.30 -53.54
CA GLY A 407 -8.16 -5.48 -54.21
C GLY A 407 -7.19 -6.27 -55.09
N GLY A 408 -7.30 -7.60 -55.11
CA GLY A 408 -6.47 -8.53 -55.87
C GLY A 408 -7.29 -9.65 -56.50
N SER A 409 -6.83 -10.89 -56.37
CA SER A 409 -7.56 -12.05 -56.90
C SER A 409 -8.40 -12.73 -55.82
N LEU A 410 -9.65 -13.01 -56.13
CA LEU A 410 -10.47 -13.91 -55.33
C LEU A 410 -10.21 -15.36 -55.78
N LEU A 411 -9.81 -16.23 -54.86
CA LEU A 411 -9.44 -17.62 -55.12
C LEU A 411 -10.37 -18.58 -54.34
N LEU A 412 -10.82 -19.67 -54.97
CA LEU A 412 -11.49 -20.82 -54.37
C LEU A 412 -10.59 -22.05 -54.53
N GLY A 413 -10.25 -22.74 -53.43
CA GLY A 413 -9.38 -23.93 -53.47
C GLY A 413 -8.00 -23.66 -54.09
N GLY A 414 -7.48 -22.43 -53.97
CA GLY A 414 -6.22 -21.99 -54.58
C GLY A 414 -6.31 -21.56 -56.06
N SER A 415 -7.49 -21.61 -56.68
CA SER A 415 -7.73 -21.23 -58.08
C SER A 415 -8.64 -20.00 -58.19
N ARG A 416 -8.45 -19.12 -59.19
CA ARG A 416 -9.32 -17.94 -59.38
C ARG A 416 -10.78 -18.34 -59.56
N ILE A 417 -11.71 -17.58 -58.97
CA ILE A 417 -13.15 -17.91 -58.95
C ILE A 417 -13.74 -18.01 -60.37
N PRO A 418 -14.63 -18.99 -60.63
CA PRO A 418 -14.77 -19.67 -61.92
C PRO A 418 -15.99 -19.20 -62.74
N CYS A 419 -16.42 -17.95 -62.67
CA CYS A 419 -17.40 -17.48 -63.65
C CYS A 419 -17.33 -15.98 -63.89
N ASP A 420 -17.71 -15.57 -65.09
CA ASP A 420 -17.81 -14.18 -65.49
C ASP A 420 -19.17 -13.93 -66.14
N VAL A 421 -19.92 -12.95 -65.61
CA VAL A 421 -21.24 -12.58 -66.13
C VAL A 421 -21.14 -11.23 -66.84
N ILE A 422 -21.46 -11.22 -68.12
CA ILE A 422 -21.48 -10.02 -68.97
C ILE A 422 -22.92 -9.80 -69.40
N THR A 423 -23.46 -8.61 -69.18
CA THR A 423 -24.82 -8.27 -69.60
C THR A 423 -24.82 -7.15 -70.62
N GLY A 424 -25.89 -7.03 -71.38
CA GLY A 424 -26.08 -5.93 -72.30
C GLY A 424 -27.48 -5.88 -72.89
N VAL A 425 -27.66 -4.94 -73.81
CA VAL A 425 -28.91 -4.73 -74.54
C VAL A 425 -28.63 -4.89 -76.02
N GLY A 426 -29.34 -5.81 -76.67
CA GLY A 426 -29.37 -5.93 -78.13
C GLY A 426 -30.42 -4.96 -78.66
N VAL A 427 -30.01 -3.95 -79.42
CA VAL A 427 -30.93 -3.01 -80.07
C VAL A 427 -31.17 -3.50 -81.49
N VAL A 428 -32.45 -3.71 -81.81
CA VAL A 428 -32.90 -4.33 -83.06
C VAL A 428 -33.67 -3.32 -83.91
N ASN A 429 -34.44 -2.43 -83.27
CA ASN A 429 -35.22 -1.34 -83.89
C ASN A 429 -35.97 -1.77 -85.16
N GLN A 430 -36.77 -2.84 -85.05
CA GLN A 430 -37.58 -3.35 -86.16
C GLN A 430 -39.07 -3.13 -85.86
N ASP A 431 -39.78 -2.56 -86.83
CA ASP A 431 -41.22 -2.32 -86.83
C ASP A 431 -41.85 -3.05 -88.03
N THR A 432 -42.87 -3.86 -87.79
CA THR A 432 -43.49 -4.72 -88.80
C THR A 432 -44.88 -4.27 -89.21
N SER A 433 -45.04 -2.99 -89.53
CA SER A 433 -46.33 -2.40 -89.93
C SER A 433 -47.02 -3.07 -91.15
N ALA A 434 -46.41 -4.08 -91.79
CA ALA A 434 -47.01 -4.85 -92.89
C ALA A 434 -46.52 -6.31 -93.07
N GLY A 435 -45.97 -7.01 -92.07
CA GLY A 435 -45.68 -8.45 -92.17
C GLY A 435 -44.51 -8.97 -91.34
N ALA A 436 -44.46 -10.29 -91.12
CA ALA A 436 -43.49 -10.89 -90.21
C ALA A 436 -42.02 -10.71 -90.65
N ILE A 437 -41.14 -10.38 -89.71
CA ILE A 437 -39.69 -10.30 -89.94
C ILE A 437 -38.98 -11.42 -89.17
N ASP A 438 -38.20 -12.23 -89.90
CA ASP A 438 -37.19 -13.15 -89.37
C ASP A 438 -35.80 -12.57 -89.60
N SER A 439 -35.05 -12.35 -88.53
CA SER A 439 -33.67 -11.86 -88.62
C SER A 439 -32.85 -12.32 -87.43
N VAL A 440 -31.53 -12.15 -87.50
CA VAL A 440 -30.58 -12.60 -86.48
C VAL A 440 -29.76 -11.41 -86.01
N TRP A 441 -29.76 -11.21 -84.69
CA TRP A 441 -28.84 -10.27 -84.06
C TRP A 441 -27.61 -11.04 -83.55
N SER A 442 -26.44 -10.75 -84.10
CA SER A 442 -25.18 -11.39 -83.70
C SER A 442 -24.36 -10.45 -82.82
N HIS A 443 -23.75 -11.00 -81.77
CA HIS A 443 -22.87 -10.22 -80.90
C HIS A 443 -21.74 -11.06 -80.32
N THR A 444 -20.62 -10.38 -80.07
CA THR A 444 -19.44 -10.98 -79.46
C THR A 444 -19.06 -10.19 -78.23
N VAL A 445 -18.94 -10.88 -77.10
CA VAL A 445 -18.46 -10.31 -75.84
C VAL A 445 -17.09 -10.86 -75.49
N GLN A 446 -16.32 -10.07 -74.74
CA GLN A 446 -15.01 -10.48 -74.27
C GLN A 446 -15.04 -10.74 -72.76
N SER A 447 -14.82 -12.00 -72.37
CA SER A 447 -14.76 -12.41 -70.97
C SER A 447 -13.55 -11.86 -70.25
N ARG A 448 -13.77 -11.51 -68.98
CA ARG A 448 -12.77 -11.18 -67.97
C ARG A 448 -12.00 -12.42 -67.51
N LEU A 449 -12.50 -13.64 -67.73
CA LEU A 449 -11.76 -14.89 -67.51
C LEU A 449 -10.56 -14.99 -68.48
N PRO A 450 -9.42 -15.56 -68.05
CA PRO A 450 -8.23 -15.72 -68.90
C PRO A 450 -8.44 -16.72 -70.04
N ALA A 451 -9.30 -17.73 -69.83
CA ALA A 451 -9.82 -18.65 -70.83
C ALA A 451 -11.26 -19.03 -70.43
N VAL A 452 -12.12 -19.23 -71.42
CA VAL A 452 -13.50 -19.68 -71.23
C VAL A 452 -13.62 -21.09 -71.81
N GLY A 453 -14.00 -22.07 -70.99
CA GLY A 453 -14.22 -23.46 -71.41
C GLY A 453 -15.65 -23.69 -71.91
N SER A 454 -16.62 -22.97 -71.33
CA SER A 454 -18.00 -22.97 -71.80
C SER A 454 -18.72 -21.66 -71.46
N ALA A 455 -19.76 -21.32 -72.21
CA ALA A 455 -20.58 -20.15 -71.93
C ALA A 455 -22.06 -20.45 -72.16
N THR A 456 -22.91 -19.87 -71.31
CA THR A 456 -24.36 -19.92 -71.44
C THR A 456 -24.88 -18.52 -71.65
N VAL A 457 -25.72 -18.34 -72.66
CA VAL A 457 -26.35 -17.04 -72.95
C VAL A 457 -27.83 -17.10 -72.59
N LEU A 458 -28.24 -16.20 -71.72
CA LEU A 458 -29.64 -15.95 -71.34
C LEU A 458 -30.12 -14.70 -72.09
N VAL A 459 -31.32 -14.75 -72.65
CA VAL A 459 -31.96 -13.62 -73.32
C VAL A 459 -33.23 -13.27 -72.57
N GLY A 460 -33.31 -12.05 -72.08
CA GLY A 460 -34.47 -11.46 -71.42
C GLY A 460 -35.18 -10.47 -72.34
N LEU A 461 -36.52 -10.46 -72.31
CA LEU A 461 -37.30 -9.53 -73.10
C LEU A 461 -37.29 -8.15 -72.45
N ALA A 462 -37.07 -7.10 -73.23
CA ALA A 462 -37.19 -5.71 -72.77
C ALA A 462 -37.77 -4.83 -73.87
N ASP A 463 -38.77 -4.01 -73.55
CA ASP A 463 -39.30 -2.95 -74.43
C ASP A 463 -40.00 -3.44 -75.73
N LEU A 464 -41.14 -4.10 -75.54
CA LEU A 464 -42.04 -4.59 -76.58
C LEU A 464 -43.22 -3.64 -76.76
N VAL A 465 -43.49 -3.21 -78.00
CA VAL A 465 -44.62 -2.33 -78.31
C VAL A 465 -45.55 -3.01 -79.31
N CYS A 466 -46.79 -3.25 -78.91
CA CYS A 466 -47.84 -3.79 -79.78
C CYS A 466 -48.60 -2.62 -80.43
N HIS A 467 -48.52 -2.48 -81.75
CA HIS A 467 -49.29 -1.48 -82.48
C HIS A 467 -50.55 -2.11 -83.11
N HIS A 468 -51.71 -1.64 -82.65
CA HIS A 468 -53.07 -1.83 -83.19
C HIS A 468 -53.71 -3.23 -83.16
N GLY A 469 -54.79 -3.34 -82.36
CA GLY A 469 -56.03 -3.99 -82.81
C GLY A 469 -56.15 -5.52 -82.69
N GLY A 470 -55.98 -6.08 -81.48
CA GLY A 470 -56.71 -7.28 -81.06
C GLY A 470 -56.10 -8.67 -81.34
N GLY A 471 -54.82 -8.77 -81.72
CA GLY A 471 -54.08 -10.04 -81.80
C GLY A 471 -52.84 -10.05 -80.91
N ASP A 472 -52.53 -11.21 -80.30
CA ASP A 472 -51.32 -11.40 -79.50
C ASP A 472 -50.06 -11.23 -80.36
N SER A 473 -49.19 -10.29 -80.02
CA SER A 473 -47.87 -10.19 -80.64
C SER A 473 -47.01 -11.38 -80.19
N LYS A 474 -46.62 -12.23 -81.15
CA LYS A 474 -45.75 -13.38 -80.89
C LYS A 474 -44.31 -13.06 -81.24
N TRP A 475 -43.44 -13.31 -80.28
CA TRP A 475 -42.00 -13.10 -80.38
C TRP A 475 -41.30 -14.33 -79.82
N ARG A 476 -40.20 -14.70 -80.43
CA ARG A 476 -39.29 -15.69 -79.87
C ARG A 476 -37.86 -15.24 -80.14
N ALA A 477 -37.11 -15.04 -79.07
CA ALA A 477 -35.68 -14.77 -79.11
C ALA A 477 -34.99 -15.82 -78.25
N THR A 478 -34.21 -16.71 -78.86
CA THR A 478 -33.44 -17.73 -78.13
C THR A 478 -32.01 -17.65 -78.63
N ALA A 479 -31.04 -17.55 -77.72
CA ALA A 479 -29.65 -17.57 -78.12
C ALA A 479 -29.28 -18.91 -78.77
N GLN A 480 -28.54 -18.86 -79.87
CA GLN A 480 -28.04 -20.00 -80.64
C GLN A 480 -26.60 -19.72 -81.08
N ASN A 481 -25.94 -20.75 -81.64
CA ASN A 481 -24.58 -20.64 -82.16
C ASN A 481 -23.58 -20.05 -81.17
N ILE A 482 -23.70 -20.42 -79.88
CA ILE A 482 -22.80 -19.95 -78.83
C ILE A 482 -21.42 -20.58 -79.07
N ALA A 483 -20.46 -19.76 -79.49
CA ALA A 483 -19.10 -20.17 -79.78
C ALA A 483 -18.15 -19.48 -78.82
N VAL A 484 -17.21 -20.24 -78.28
CA VAL A 484 -16.17 -19.75 -77.39
C VAL A 484 -14.82 -19.87 -78.07
N SER A 485 -14.07 -18.78 -78.13
CA SER A 485 -12.70 -18.76 -78.68
C SER A 485 -11.79 -17.92 -77.79
N GLY A 486 -10.96 -18.59 -77.00
CA GLY A 486 -10.10 -17.96 -76.00
C GLY A 486 -10.92 -17.20 -74.95
N ARG A 487 -10.99 -15.88 -75.09
CA ARG A 487 -11.76 -14.98 -74.21
C ARG A 487 -13.04 -14.46 -74.86
N GLN A 488 -13.28 -14.74 -76.12
CA GLN A 488 -14.45 -14.24 -76.85
C GLN A 488 -15.58 -15.26 -76.80
N VAL A 489 -16.78 -14.79 -76.46
CA VAL A 489 -18.02 -15.54 -76.60
C VAL A 489 -18.87 -14.85 -77.66
N SER A 490 -19.08 -15.52 -78.78
CA SER A 490 -19.97 -15.07 -79.84
C SER A 490 -21.27 -15.83 -79.77
N PHE A 491 -22.38 -15.16 -80.01
CA PHE A 491 -23.69 -15.79 -80.03
C PHE A 491 -24.64 -15.05 -80.97
N ASP A 492 -25.61 -15.80 -81.48
CA ASP A 492 -26.67 -15.30 -82.33
C ASP A 492 -27.98 -15.32 -81.55
N VAL A 493 -28.77 -14.27 -81.69
CA VAL A 493 -30.13 -14.20 -81.19
C VAL A 493 -31.06 -14.07 -82.41
N PRO A 494 -31.47 -15.19 -83.03
CA PRO A 494 -32.58 -15.17 -83.96
C PRO A 494 -33.83 -14.63 -83.28
N TYR A 495 -34.49 -13.69 -83.92
CA TYR A 495 -35.74 -13.11 -83.46
C TYR A 495 -36.78 -13.14 -84.59
N HIS A 496 -38.01 -13.47 -84.21
CA HIS A 496 -39.18 -13.39 -85.06
C HIS A 496 -40.13 -12.33 -84.51
N VAL A 497 -40.64 -11.47 -85.39
CA VAL A 497 -41.65 -10.47 -85.08
C VAL A 497 -42.85 -10.69 -85.99
N GLU A 498 -43.97 -11.21 -85.47
CA GLU A 498 -45.16 -11.48 -86.30
C GLU A 498 -46.04 -10.23 -86.47
N MET A 499 -46.25 -9.43 -85.40
CA MET A 499 -47.01 -8.17 -85.41
C MET A 499 -46.58 -7.23 -84.26
N GLY A 500 -45.93 -6.09 -84.55
CA GLY A 500 -45.56 -5.05 -83.58
C GLY A 500 -44.17 -4.44 -83.84
N ALA A 501 -43.60 -3.75 -82.84
CA ALA A 501 -42.19 -3.33 -82.85
C ALA A 501 -41.37 -3.99 -81.72
N LEU A 502 -40.20 -4.56 -82.08
CA LEU A 502 -39.16 -4.98 -81.14
C LEU A 502 -38.01 -3.96 -81.21
N ASN A 503 -37.93 -3.11 -80.19
CA ASN A 503 -36.87 -2.12 -80.12
C ASN A 503 -35.58 -2.73 -79.58
N SER A 504 -35.67 -3.51 -78.50
CA SER A 504 -34.49 -4.11 -77.88
C SER A 504 -34.78 -5.42 -77.15
N PHE A 505 -33.75 -6.07 -76.64
CA PHE A 505 -33.83 -7.14 -75.66
C PHE A 505 -32.60 -7.10 -74.74
N THR A 506 -32.73 -7.61 -73.52
CA THR A 506 -31.57 -7.77 -72.62
C THR A 506 -30.95 -9.14 -72.82
N TRP A 507 -29.64 -9.25 -72.60
CA TRP A 507 -28.95 -10.53 -72.62
C TRP A 507 -27.92 -10.58 -71.49
N ALA A 508 -27.62 -11.80 -71.05
CA ALA A 508 -26.58 -12.09 -70.08
C ALA A 508 -25.79 -13.33 -70.54
N VAL A 509 -24.47 -13.18 -70.67
CA VAL A 509 -23.54 -14.27 -70.93
C VAL A 509 -22.90 -14.68 -69.61
N ILE A 510 -23.09 -15.93 -69.22
CA ILE A 510 -22.44 -16.56 -68.06
C ILE A 510 -21.32 -17.43 -68.60
N CYS A 511 -20.08 -16.99 -68.43
CA CYS A 511 -18.88 -17.70 -68.83
C CYS A 511 -18.39 -18.56 -67.68
N LEU A 512 -18.01 -19.80 -67.97
CA LEU A 512 -17.38 -20.76 -67.05
C LEU A 512 -15.99 -21.13 -67.60
N PRO A 513 -14.98 -21.39 -66.75
CA PRO A 513 -13.61 -21.70 -67.15
C PRO A 513 -13.48 -23.02 -67.91
#